data_AF-A0A1M7HLF3-F1
#
_entry.id   AF-A0A1M7HLF3-F1
#
_cell.length_a   1.000
_cell.length_b   1.000
_cell.length_c   1.000
_cell.angle_alpha   90.00
_cell.angle_beta   90.00
_cell.angle_gamma   90.00
#
_symmetry.space_group_name_H-M   'P 1'
#
loop_
_entity.id
_entity.type
_entity.pdbx_description
1 polymer ?
#
loop_
_entity_poly.entity_id
_entity_poly.type
_entity_poly.pdbx_seq_one_letter_code
_entity_poly.pdbx_strand_id
1 'polypeptide(L)'
;MKKKLLLVFFTFTLLIKAQNTKGINGDTNWLNMWTNFNPKTTSYNEASIIITGTITSNMTLKKENVYVLVGTVYVAPNVTLTIQPGTLVRCDADTLTTLVITKGAKIIAEGTETDPIVFTSNKHAGDRNPGDWGGIIILGDAPINKSGGIGTLDFELDPQKALYGGNNKDSDSGILKYVRIEFSGKKTSHNKPINGLSLAGVGAKTKLEYIQVTSSDEDSFQFYGGYINTSHLVSLRSADDDFDFTQGVQCNISNSIAIRSPFLSDSYGSRCFEMETVDTRKGEVLDSKKEMTRVNATNFTMMHTQDIGAEIQGLKHEAILIRENTFLTLTNSVISGFSHLIVFADAISISDEYLDQIILKDLLINDTKVIGITQNKDFNSIISNWYQDKQFGIDFIKLKNDQLFASTSMRKKPDFRIKN
;
A
#
# COMPACT_ATOMS: atom_id res chain seq x y z
N MET A 1 66.55 36.86 -18.90
CA MET A 1 65.90 35.95 -17.93
C MET A 1 64.42 35.80 -18.29
N LYS A 2 64.01 34.68 -18.91
CA LYS A 2 62.61 34.40 -19.24
C LYS A 2 61.91 33.85 -17.98
N LYS A 3 60.99 34.62 -17.39
CA LYS A 3 60.14 34.17 -16.26
C LYS A 3 59.08 33.20 -16.80
N LYS A 4 59.15 31.94 -16.39
CA LYS A 4 58.08 30.96 -16.61
C LYS A 4 56.97 31.24 -15.59
N LEU A 5 55.79 31.61 -16.08
CA LEU A 5 54.58 31.75 -15.27
C LEU A 5 54.01 30.34 -15.05
N LEU A 6 54.05 29.86 -13.80
CA LEU A 6 53.48 28.58 -13.40
C LEU A 6 51.98 28.80 -13.16
N LEU A 7 51.13 28.34 -14.09
CA LEU A 7 49.68 28.37 -13.92
C LEU A 7 49.28 27.15 -13.06
N VAL A 8 48.91 27.39 -11.80
CA VAL A 8 48.38 26.35 -10.91
C VAL A 8 46.88 26.24 -11.14
N PHE A 9 46.44 25.16 -11.78
CA PHE A 9 45.02 24.81 -11.86
C PHE A 9 44.57 24.26 -10.50
N PHE A 10 43.76 25.04 -9.77
CA PHE A 10 42.99 24.51 -8.65
C PHE A 10 41.77 23.77 -9.21
N THR A 11 41.85 22.45 -9.30
CA THR A 11 40.64 21.63 -9.48
C THR A 11 39.87 21.61 -8.16
N PHE A 12 38.89 22.50 -8.04
CA PHE A 12 37.84 22.39 -7.03
C PHE A 12 36.98 21.17 -7.37
N THR A 13 37.27 20.03 -6.76
CA THR A 13 36.32 18.92 -6.69
C THR A 13 35.21 19.34 -5.73
N LEU A 14 34.12 19.89 -6.28
CA LEU A 14 32.84 19.94 -5.60
C LEU A 14 32.40 18.50 -5.32
N LEU A 15 32.70 18.00 -4.12
CA LEU A 15 32.04 16.83 -3.55
C LEU A 15 30.58 17.22 -3.35
N ILE A 16 29.76 17.05 -4.39
CA ILE A 16 28.32 16.94 -4.21
C ILE A 16 28.15 15.69 -3.35
N LYS A 17 27.98 15.86 -2.04
CA LYS A 17 27.39 14.80 -1.23
C LYS A 17 26.03 14.55 -1.87
N ALA A 18 25.90 13.45 -2.61
CA ALA A 18 24.59 12.91 -2.92
C ALA A 18 23.91 12.72 -1.56
N GLN A 19 22.99 13.62 -1.24
CA GLN A 19 22.22 13.52 -0.01
C GLN A 19 21.37 12.28 -0.20
N ASN A 20 21.72 11.18 0.49
CA ASN A 20 20.89 9.98 0.53
C ASN A 20 19.55 10.40 1.13
N THR A 21 18.58 10.69 0.27
CA THR A 21 17.24 11.11 0.69
C THR A 21 16.49 9.86 1.10
N LYS A 22 16.37 9.69 2.43
CA LYS A 22 15.55 8.64 3.03
C LYS A 22 14.08 9.02 2.92
N GLY A 23 13.20 8.03 2.83
CA GLY A 23 11.76 8.20 2.66
C GLY A 23 11.39 8.41 1.20
N ILE A 24 10.18 8.93 0.96
CA ILE A 24 9.76 9.27 -0.39
C ILE A 24 10.64 10.39 -0.95
N ASN A 25 10.96 10.31 -2.23
CA ASN A 25 11.87 11.24 -2.90
C ASN A 25 11.45 11.54 -4.35
N GLY A 26 12.21 12.41 -5.00
CA GLY A 26 11.96 12.92 -6.35
C GLY A 26 12.27 14.42 -6.43
N ASP A 27 12.66 14.88 -7.62
CA ASP A 27 13.00 16.29 -7.89
C ASP A 27 11.80 17.20 -7.59
N THR A 28 10.60 16.74 -7.93
CA THR A 28 9.33 17.37 -7.63
C THR A 28 8.54 16.59 -6.59
N ASN A 29 7.60 17.25 -5.90
CA ASN A 29 6.65 16.57 -5.04
C ASN A 29 5.62 15.84 -5.92
N TRP A 30 5.86 14.55 -6.15
CA TRP A 30 5.02 13.69 -6.97
C TRP A 30 3.62 13.45 -6.39
N LEU A 31 3.34 13.81 -5.13
CA LEU A 31 1.99 13.76 -4.56
C LEU A 31 1.09 14.86 -5.12
N ASN A 32 1.66 15.93 -5.69
CA ASN A 32 0.88 17.05 -6.18
C ASN A 32 0.00 16.66 -7.37
N MET A 33 -1.07 17.44 -7.57
CA MET A 33 -2.01 17.40 -8.71
C MET A 33 -2.96 16.21 -8.75
N TRP A 34 -2.50 14.98 -8.50
CA TRP A 34 -3.33 13.80 -8.67
C TRP A 34 -3.94 13.23 -7.38
N THR A 35 -3.29 13.45 -6.23
CA THR A 35 -3.81 12.99 -4.93
C THR A 35 -4.89 13.92 -4.35
N ASN A 36 -5.66 13.41 -3.40
CA ASN A 36 -6.61 14.19 -2.60
C ASN A 36 -6.52 13.83 -1.12
N PHE A 37 -6.11 14.78 -0.28
CA PHE A 37 -5.96 14.57 1.16
C PHE A 37 -7.21 14.92 1.99
N ASN A 38 -8.26 15.42 1.34
CA ASN A 38 -9.52 15.79 1.96
C ASN A 38 -10.75 15.37 1.10
N PRO A 39 -10.86 14.09 0.70
CA PRO A 39 -11.92 13.64 -0.21
C PRO A 39 -13.33 13.71 0.39
N LYS A 40 -13.45 13.77 1.73
CA LYS A 40 -14.76 13.78 2.40
C LYS A 40 -15.56 15.02 2.04
N THR A 41 -14.91 16.17 1.88
CA THR A 41 -15.57 17.42 1.50
C THR A 41 -15.39 17.77 0.02
N THR A 42 -14.80 16.89 -0.80
CA THR A 42 -14.64 17.14 -2.23
C THR A 42 -15.96 16.94 -2.96
N SER A 43 -16.47 17.99 -3.59
CA SER A 43 -17.65 17.88 -4.44
C SER A 43 -17.27 17.25 -5.79
N TYR A 44 -18.01 16.22 -6.16
CA TYR A 44 -17.90 15.53 -7.44
C TYR A 44 -19.25 15.62 -8.15
N ASN A 45 -19.22 15.66 -9.49
CA ASN A 45 -20.43 15.67 -10.31
C ASN A 45 -21.30 14.45 -10.01
N GLU A 46 -22.61 14.59 -10.18
CA GLU A 46 -23.57 13.50 -10.02
C GLU A 46 -23.48 12.52 -11.19
N ALA A 47 -23.78 11.24 -10.93
CA ALA A 47 -23.73 10.19 -11.94
C ALA A 47 -24.86 10.30 -12.95
N SER A 48 -24.56 9.96 -14.21
CA SER A 48 -25.52 9.92 -15.31
C SER A 48 -25.70 8.53 -15.93
N ILE A 49 -24.77 7.59 -15.68
CA ILE A 49 -24.78 6.26 -16.29
C ILE A 49 -24.59 5.19 -15.22
N ILE A 50 -25.55 4.27 -15.11
CA ILE A 50 -25.50 3.12 -14.19
C ILE A 50 -24.79 1.95 -14.87
N ILE A 51 -23.86 1.31 -14.15
CA ILE A 51 -23.22 0.04 -14.53
C ILE A 51 -23.50 -0.98 -13.43
N THR A 52 -23.97 -2.16 -13.83
CA THR A 52 -24.30 -3.26 -12.91
C THR A 52 -24.05 -4.61 -13.58
N GLY A 53 -23.99 -5.69 -12.79
CA GLY A 53 -23.89 -7.05 -13.29
C GLY A 53 -22.52 -7.38 -13.91
N THR A 54 -22.51 -8.03 -15.08
CA THR A 54 -21.28 -8.48 -15.73
C THR A 54 -21.07 -7.75 -17.06
N ILE A 55 -19.90 -7.13 -17.23
CA ILE A 55 -19.41 -6.55 -18.47
C ILE A 55 -18.85 -7.70 -19.33
N THR A 56 -19.58 -8.07 -20.38
CA THR A 56 -19.30 -9.25 -21.23
C THR A 56 -18.62 -8.92 -22.56
N SER A 57 -18.42 -7.64 -22.86
CA SER A 57 -17.70 -7.16 -24.04
C SER A 57 -16.84 -5.95 -23.68
N ASN A 58 -15.81 -5.69 -24.49
CA ASN A 58 -14.92 -4.57 -24.25
C ASN A 58 -15.71 -3.27 -24.11
N MET A 59 -15.44 -2.54 -23.02
CA MET A 59 -16.18 -1.34 -22.65
C MET A 59 -15.21 -0.20 -22.35
N THR A 60 -15.53 1.00 -22.83
CA THR A 60 -14.77 2.20 -22.55
C THR A 60 -15.62 3.19 -21.76
N LEU A 61 -15.18 3.53 -20.55
CA LEU A 61 -15.71 4.62 -19.75
C LEU A 61 -15.01 5.92 -20.17
N LYS A 62 -15.80 6.93 -20.55
CA LYS A 62 -15.29 8.17 -21.14
C LYS A 62 -15.38 9.33 -20.16
N LYS A 63 -14.41 10.25 -20.25
CA LYS A 63 -14.23 11.38 -19.31
C LYS A 63 -15.46 12.30 -19.24
N GLU A 64 -16.19 12.47 -20.35
CA GLU A 64 -17.36 13.34 -20.41
C GLU A 64 -18.56 12.84 -19.59
N ASN A 65 -18.54 11.59 -19.13
CA ASN A 65 -19.61 10.98 -18.36
C ASN A 65 -19.19 10.75 -16.90
N VAL A 66 -20.18 10.69 -16.03
CA VAL A 66 -20.02 10.21 -14.65
C VAL A 66 -20.77 8.89 -14.53
N TYR A 67 -20.06 7.86 -14.11
CA TYR A 67 -20.61 6.52 -13.96
C TYR A 67 -20.97 6.27 -12.50
N VAL A 68 -21.96 5.42 -12.25
CA VAL A 68 -22.22 4.82 -10.94
C VAL A 68 -22.22 3.31 -11.06
N LEU A 69 -21.40 2.63 -10.27
CA LEU A 69 -21.45 1.18 -10.09
C LEU A 69 -22.52 0.85 -9.05
N VAL A 70 -23.34 -0.17 -9.32
CA VAL A 70 -24.38 -0.65 -8.40
C VAL A 70 -24.29 -2.17 -8.26
N GLY A 71 -24.11 -2.63 -7.03
CA GLY A 71 -23.83 -4.04 -6.72
C GLY A 71 -22.45 -4.48 -7.22
N THR A 72 -22.18 -5.78 -7.15
CA THR A 72 -20.91 -6.32 -7.64
C THR A 72 -20.87 -6.30 -9.17
N VAL A 73 -19.91 -5.56 -9.73
CA VAL A 73 -19.68 -5.44 -11.17
C VAL A 73 -18.48 -6.30 -11.56
N TYR A 74 -18.71 -7.28 -12.44
CA TYR A 74 -17.66 -8.17 -12.93
C TYR A 74 -17.22 -7.78 -14.34
N VAL A 75 -15.91 -7.76 -14.61
CA VAL A 75 -15.38 -7.75 -15.98
C VAL A 75 -15.05 -9.19 -16.35
N ALA A 76 -15.75 -9.74 -17.34
CA ALA A 76 -15.64 -11.16 -17.70
C ALA A 76 -14.26 -11.53 -18.28
N PRO A 77 -13.87 -12.82 -18.26
CA PRO A 77 -12.61 -13.27 -18.86
C PRO A 77 -12.52 -12.86 -20.34
N ASN A 78 -11.32 -12.51 -20.80
CA ASN A 78 -11.03 -11.99 -22.14
C ASN A 78 -11.69 -10.65 -22.50
N VAL A 79 -12.28 -9.96 -21.52
CA VAL A 79 -12.84 -8.60 -21.69
C VAL A 79 -11.88 -7.58 -21.10
N THR A 80 -11.78 -6.43 -21.77
CA THR A 80 -11.06 -5.25 -21.30
C THR A 80 -12.03 -4.13 -20.94
N LEU A 81 -11.96 -3.66 -19.70
CA LEU A 81 -12.57 -2.42 -19.25
C LEU A 81 -11.54 -1.29 -19.35
N THR A 82 -11.74 -0.36 -20.27
CA THR A 82 -10.91 0.83 -20.43
C THR A 82 -11.58 2.02 -19.76
N ILE A 83 -10.84 2.81 -18.99
CA ILE A 83 -11.34 4.00 -18.31
C ILE A 83 -10.44 5.16 -18.71
N GLN A 84 -11.01 6.17 -19.36
CA GLN A 84 -10.24 7.33 -19.82
C GLN A 84 -9.74 8.19 -18.64
N PRO A 85 -8.61 8.90 -18.80
CA PRO A 85 -8.13 9.87 -17.81
C PRO A 85 -9.21 10.85 -17.36
N GLY A 86 -9.25 11.16 -16.07
CA GLY A 86 -10.20 12.10 -15.48
C GLY A 86 -11.63 11.58 -15.35
N THR A 87 -11.91 10.32 -15.70
CA THR A 87 -13.23 9.72 -15.51
C THR A 87 -13.56 9.58 -14.02
N LEU A 88 -14.79 9.95 -13.67
CA LEU A 88 -15.35 9.76 -12.34
C LEU A 88 -16.28 8.54 -12.33
N VAL A 89 -15.98 7.61 -11.43
CA VAL A 89 -16.77 6.42 -11.15
C VAL A 89 -17.23 6.50 -9.69
N ARG A 90 -18.53 6.71 -9.51
CA ARG A 90 -19.17 6.66 -8.19
C ARG A 90 -19.57 5.22 -7.88
N CYS A 91 -19.64 4.87 -6.61
CA CYS A 91 -19.99 3.52 -6.16
C CYS A 91 -21.16 3.61 -5.19
N ASP A 92 -22.27 2.95 -5.53
CA ASP A 92 -23.47 2.94 -4.72
C ASP A 92 -23.20 2.42 -3.31
N ALA A 93 -23.73 3.14 -2.32
CA ALA A 93 -23.44 2.87 -0.93
C ALA A 93 -24.48 1.99 -0.23
N ASP A 94 -25.60 1.70 -0.88
CA ASP A 94 -26.69 0.90 -0.31
C ASP A 94 -26.46 -0.59 -0.60
N THR A 95 -25.87 -0.93 -1.75
CA THR A 95 -25.53 -2.31 -2.16
C THR A 95 -24.05 -2.66 -1.87
N LEU A 96 -23.67 -3.95 -1.97
CA LEU A 96 -22.26 -4.40 -1.86
C LEU A 96 -21.48 -4.05 -3.15
N THR A 97 -21.42 -2.77 -3.49
CA THR A 97 -20.80 -2.29 -4.74
C THR A 97 -19.32 -2.57 -4.76
N THR A 98 -18.86 -3.43 -5.67
CA THR A 98 -17.47 -3.85 -5.78
C THR A 98 -17.13 -4.05 -7.25
N LEU A 99 -15.97 -3.54 -7.70
CA LEU A 99 -15.49 -3.79 -9.06
C LEU A 99 -14.55 -5.00 -9.04
N VAL A 100 -14.89 -6.05 -9.78
CA VAL A 100 -14.11 -7.29 -9.87
C VAL A 100 -13.61 -7.51 -11.28
N ILE A 101 -12.29 -7.40 -11.45
CA ILE A 101 -11.59 -7.77 -12.67
C ILE A 101 -11.28 -9.26 -12.57
N THR A 102 -12.08 -10.09 -13.25
CA THR A 102 -11.97 -11.55 -13.13
C THR A 102 -10.69 -12.09 -13.78
N LYS A 103 -10.29 -13.30 -13.41
CA LYS A 103 -9.13 -13.96 -13.99
C LYS A 103 -9.23 -14.03 -15.52
N GLY A 104 -8.23 -13.48 -16.19
CA GLY A 104 -8.16 -13.37 -17.66
C GLY A 104 -8.84 -12.13 -18.25
N ALA A 105 -9.48 -11.29 -17.42
CA ALA A 105 -9.94 -9.96 -17.80
C ALA A 105 -8.83 -8.92 -17.63
N LYS A 106 -9.04 -7.72 -18.19
CA LYS A 106 -8.14 -6.58 -18.01
C LYS A 106 -8.89 -5.31 -17.63
N ILE A 107 -8.23 -4.47 -16.85
CA ILE A 107 -8.60 -3.08 -16.62
C ILE A 107 -7.50 -2.17 -17.17
N ILE A 108 -7.86 -1.16 -17.95
CA ILE A 108 -6.94 -0.12 -18.44
C ILE A 108 -7.44 1.21 -17.89
N ALA A 109 -7.01 1.53 -16.67
CA ALA A 109 -7.27 2.78 -15.96
C ALA A 109 -5.95 3.57 -15.86
N GLU A 110 -5.54 4.17 -16.97
CA GLU A 110 -4.31 4.98 -17.06
C GLU A 110 -4.69 6.46 -17.07
N GLY A 111 -4.95 7.02 -15.89
CA GLY A 111 -5.11 8.47 -15.70
C GLY A 111 -3.80 9.23 -15.91
N THR A 112 -3.83 10.54 -15.66
CA THR A 112 -2.65 11.39 -15.70
C THR A 112 -2.49 12.18 -14.41
N GLU A 113 -1.32 12.79 -14.21
CA GLU A 113 -1.05 13.66 -13.06
C GLU A 113 -2.10 14.78 -12.91
N THR A 114 -2.61 15.31 -14.02
CA THR A 114 -3.62 16.39 -14.02
C THR A 114 -5.05 15.90 -14.12
N ASP A 115 -5.26 14.68 -14.63
CA ASP A 115 -6.58 14.06 -14.81
C ASP A 115 -6.57 12.64 -14.20
N PRO A 116 -6.51 12.51 -12.87
CA PRO A 116 -6.59 11.21 -12.21
C PRO A 116 -7.99 10.61 -12.38
N ILE A 117 -8.05 9.28 -12.48
CA ILE A 117 -9.32 8.54 -12.42
C ILE A 117 -9.75 8.42 -10.96
N VAL A 118 -11.05 8.57 -10.69
CA VAL A 118 -11.58 8.56 -9.31
C VAL A 118 -12.66 7.50 -9.17
N PHE A 119 -12.47 6.61 -8.20
CA PHE A 119 -13.48 5.73 -7.64
C PHE A 119 -13.86 6.24 -6.25
N THR A 120 -15.12 6.57 -6.02
CA THR A 120 -15.55 7.20 -4.75
C THR A 120 -16.99 6.84 -4.40
N SER A 121 -17.38 7.03 -3.14
CA SER A 121 -18.75 6.84 -2.67
C SER A 121 -19.76 7.70 -3.44
N ASN A 122 -20.93 7.11 -3.74
CA ASN A 122 -22.02 7.83 -4.38
C ASN A 122 -22.74 8.82 -3.45
N LYS A 123 -22.41 8.86 -2.14
CA LYS A 123 -22.98 9.84 -1.19
C LYS A 123 -22.50 11.27 -1.48
N HIS A 124 -23.27 12.24 -1.02
CA HIS A 124 -22.93 13.66 -1.12
C HIS A 124 -21.65 13.99 -0.33
N ALA A 125 -20.96 15.06 -0.74
CA ALA A 125 -19.80 15.56 -0.02
C ALA A 125 -20.20 15.93 1.42
N GLY A 126 -19.41 15.48 2.39
CA GLY A 126 -19.69 15.59 3.82
C GLY A 126 -20.22 14.28 4.43
N ASP A 127 -21.00 13.50 3.67
CA ASP A 127 -21.72 12.31 4.16
C ASP A 127 -20.98 10.99 3.89
N ARG A 128 -19.85 11.05 3.17
CA ARG A 128 -19.04 9.88 2.84
C ARG A 128 -18.29 9.35 4.05
N ASN A 129 -18.25 8.03 4.18
CA ASN A 129 -17.57 7.34 5.27
C ASN A 129 -16.81 6.10 4.76
N PRO A 130 -15.74 5.67 5.46
CA PRO A 130 -15.17 4.35 5.23
C PRO A 130 -16.27 3.28 5.19
N GLY A 131 -16.13 2.33 4.26
CA GLY A 131 -17.08 1.24 4.09
C GLY A 131 -18.33 1.57 3.29
N ASP A 132 -18.37 2.74 2.63
CA ASP A 132 -19.48 3.10 1.75
C ASP A 132 -19.59 2.11 0.58
N TRP A 133 -18.48 1.61 0.03
CA TRP A 133 -18.49 0.58 -1.01
C TRP A 133 -17.36 -0.43 -0.80
N GLY A 134 -17.37 -1.55 -1.54
CA GLY A 134 -16.45 -2.66 -1.33
C GLY A 134 -15.00 -2.29 -1.66
N GLY A 135 -14.73 -1.87 -2.89
CA GLY A 135 -13.39 -1.60 -3.39
C GLY A 135 -13.17 -2.21 -4.78
N ILE A 136 -11.91 -2.31 -5.18
CA ILE A 136 -11.51 -2.93 -6.44
C ILE A 136 -10.79 -4.24 -6.15
N ILE A 137 -11.19 -5.31 -6.84
CA ILE A 137 -10.57 -6.63 -6.76
C ILE A 137 -10.03 -6.99 -8.14
N ILE A 138 -8.73 -7.32 -8.21
CA ILE A 138 -8.09 -7.83 -9.42
C ILE A 138 -7.66 -9.26 -9.18
N LEU A 139 -8.24 -10.18 -9.96
CA LEU A 139 -7.96 -11.61 -9.91
C LEU A 139 -7.06 -11.97 -11.10
N GLY A 140 -5.86 -12.48 -10.80
CA GLY A 140 -4.86 -12.85 -11.80
C GLY A 140 -4.56 -14.36 -11.84
N ASP A 141 -3.59 -14.71 -12.68
CA ASP A 141 -3.17 -16.10 -12.97
C ASP A 141 -1.72 -16.40 -12.50
N ALA A 142 -1.14 -15.51 -11.68
CA ALA A 142 0.18 -15.70 -11.11
C ALA A 142 0.16 -16.67 -9.92
N PRO A 143 1.29 -17.32 -9.60
CA PRO A 143 1.41 -18.24 -8.47
C PRO A 143 1.01 -17.64 -7.12
N ILE A 144 0.38 -18.47 -6.29
CA ILE A 144 0.02 -18.17 -4.90
C ILE A 144 0.41 -19.35 -3.99
N ASN A 145 0.76 -19.05 -2.74
CA ASN A 145 0.99 -20.02 -1.68
C ASN A 145 -0.34 -20.46 -1.05
N LYS A 146 -1.09 -21.25 -1.81
CA LYS A 146 -2.24 -22.04 -1.34
C LYS A 146 -2.15 -23.46 -1.87
N SER A 147 -2.72 -24.41 -1.13
CA SER A 147 -2.88 -25.78 -1.61
C SER A 147 -3.58 -25.80 -2.98
N GLY A 148 -3.04 -26.55 -3.94
CA GLY A 148 -3.54 -26.59 -5.32
C GLY A 148 -3.23 -25.35 -6.18
N GLY A 149 -2.77 -24.24 -5.61
CA GLY A 149 -2.37 -23.02 -6.34
C GLY A 149 -3.50 -22.20 -6.93
N ILE A 150 -4.73 -22.49 -6.54
CA ILE A 150 -5.94 -21.75 -6.91
C ILE A 150 -6.64 -21.34 -5.62
N GLY A 151 -7.12 -20.10 -5.57
CA GLY A 151 -7.86 -19.55 -4.44
C GLY A 151 -9.16 -18.90 -4.88
N THR A 152 -10.04 -18.66 -3.92
CA THR A 152 -11.21 -17.79 -4.03
C THR A 152 -11.17 -16.79 -2.88
N LEU A 153 -11.52 -15.54 -3.17
CA LEU A 153 -11.69 -14.53 -2.12
C LEU A 153 -13.09 -14.64 -1.54
N ASP A 154 -13.15 -14.82 -0.23
CA ASP A 154 -14.39 -14.96 0.53
C ASP A 154 -14.96 -13.57 0.85
N PHE A 155 -15.55 -12.93 -0.18
CA PHE A 155 -16.18 -11.61 -0.11
C PHE A 155 -17.60 -11.62 -0.72
N GLU A 156 -18.33 -12.73 -0.56
CA GLU A 156 -19.67 -12.95 -1.17
C GLU A 156 -19.68 -12.79 -2.70
N LEU A 157 -18.54 -13.05 -3.33
CA LEU A 157 -18.39 -13.04 -4.78
C LEU A 157 -19.02 -14.30 -5.40
N ASP A 158 -19.40 -14.20 -6.67
CA ASP A 158 -19.80 -15.34 -7.50
C ASP A 158 -18.63 -16.34 -7.57
N PRO A 159 -18.76 -17.56 -7.02
CA PRO A 159 -17.66 -18.53 -6.96
C PRO A 159 -17.07 -18.89 -8.33
N GLN A 160 -17.84 -18.77 -9.41
CA GLN A 160 -17.37 -19.04 -10.77
C GLN A 160 -16.52 -17.89 -11.34
N LYS A 161 -16.63 -16.70 -10.75
CA LYS A 161 -15.93 -15.47 -11.19
C LYS A 161 -14.86 -15.00 -10.19
N ALA A 162 -14.78 -15.62 -9.02
CA ALA A 162 -13.91 -15.24 -7.91
C ALA A 162 -12.57 -16.00 -7.84
N LEU A 163 -12.30 -16.89 -8.80
CA LEU A 163 -11.09 -17.70 -8.84
C LEU A 163 -9.87 -16.86 -9.23
N TYR A 164 -8.75 -17.07 -8.52
CA TYR A 164 -7.44 -16.51 -8.83
C TYR A 164 -6.32 -17.52 -8.56
N GLY A 165 -5.10 -17.16 -8.93
CA GLY A 165 -3.93 -18.02 -8.79
C GLY A 165 -3.71 -18.88 -10.03
N GLY A 166 -2.49 -19.36 -10.24
CA GLY A 166 -2.10 -20.13 -11.40
C GLY A 166 -0.60 -20.33 -11.47
N ASN A 167 -0.06 -20.46 -12.68
CA ASN A 167 1.38 -20.71 -12.89
C ASN A 167 2.07 -19.59 -13.67
N ASN A 168 1.33 -18.56 -14.11
CA ASN A 168 1.85 -17.52 -15.00
C ASN A 168 2.35 -16.30 -14.22
N LYS A 169 3.63 -16.32 -13.86
CA LYS A 169 4.31 -15.20 -13.17
C LYS A 169 4.21 -13.88 -13.94
N ASP A 170 4.13 -13.95 -15.26
CA ASP A 170 4.04 -12.81 -16.17
C ASP A 170 2.58 -12.47 -16.57
N SER A 171 1.58 -12.94 -15.83
CA SER A 171 0.19 -12.58 -16.11
C SER A 171 -0.03 -11.06 -16.10
N ASP A 172 -0.91 -10.59 -16.97
CA ASP A 172 -1.17 -9.18 -17.21
C ASP A 172 -2.67 -8.89 -17.02
N SER A 173 -3.00 -8.27 -15.91
CA SER A 173 -4.36 -7.81 -15.56
C SER A 173 -4.63 -6.36 -16.01
N GLY A 174 -3.67 -5.72 -16.71
CA GLY A 174 -3.77 -4.37 -17.26
C GLY A 174 -3.01 -3.31 -16.46
N ILE A 175 -3.60 -2.12 -16.35
CA ILE A 175 -2.96 -0.89 -15.86
C ILE A 175 -3.87 -0.17 -14.88
N LEU A 176 -3.38 0.12 -13.67
CA LEU A 176 -3.88 1.18 -12.81
C LEU A 176 -2.77 2.22 -12.65
N LYS A 177 -3.01 3.42 -13.17
CA LYS A 177 -2.09 4.55 -13.06
C LYS A 177 -2.82 5.87 -12.83
N TYR A 178 -2.38 6.66 -11.85
CA TYR A 178 -3.05 7.90 -11.41
C TYR A 178 -4.53 7.65 -11.07
N VAL A 179 -4.75 6.74 -10.12
CA VAL A 179 -6.07 6.30 -9.68
C VAL A 179 -6.27 6.65 -8.20
N ARG A 180 -7.44 7.21 -7.87
CA ARG A 180 -7.89 7.41 -6.49
C ARG A 180 -9.04 6.45 -6.18
N ILE A 181 -8.92 5.76 -5.05
CA ILE A 181 -9.93 4.85 -4.49
C ILE A 181 -10.28 5.43 -3.12
N GLU A 182 -11.50 5.93 -2.97
CA GLU A 182 -11.94 6.66 -1.79
C GLU A 182 -13.11 5.94 -1.12
N PHE A 183 -13.09 5.80 0.21
CA PHE A 183 -14.22 5.32 1.02
C PHE A 183 -14.63 3.84 0.77
N SER A 184 -13.67 2.99 0.40
CA SER A 184 -13.82 1.54 0.30
C SER A 184 -13.96 0.87 1.69
N GLY A 185 -14.07 -0.46 1.77
CA GLY A 185 -14.17 -1.15 3.06
C GLY A 185 -15.52 -1.81 3.36
N LYS A 186 -16.47 -1.90 2.42
CA LYS A 186 -17.83 -2.32 2.80
C LYS A 186 -17.86 -3.76 3.30
N LYS A 187 -18.51 -3.95 4.45
CA LYS A 187 -18.72 -5.25 5.09
C LYS A 187 -19.72 -6.10 4.31
N THR A 188 -19.36 -7.36 4.11
CA THR A 188 -20.28 -8.41 3.65
C THR A 188 -21.34 -8.70 4.71
N SER A 189 -22.35 -9.51 4.37
CA SER A 189 -23.36 -9.95 5.35
C SER A 189 -22.77 -10.77 6.51
N HIS A 190 -21.56 -11.31 6.34
CA HIS A 190 -20.80 -12.02 7.37
C HIS A 190 -19.86 -11.10 8.18
N ASN A 191 -20.06 -9.79 8.11
CA ASN A 191 -19.28 -8.78 8.83
C ASN A 191 -17.78 -8.80 8.48
N LYS A 192 -17.44 -9.19 7.25
CA LYS A 192 -16.08 -9.17 6.73
C LYS A 192 -15.94 -8.02 5.72
N PRO A 193 -15.16 -6.98 6.01
CA PRO A 193 -14.99 -5.89 5.08
C PRO A 193 -14.09 -6.26 3.89
N ILE A 194 -14.30 -5.55 2.78
CA ILE A 194 -13.53 -5.73 1.54
C ILE A 194 -12.46 -4.64 1.49
N ASN A 195 -11.23 -4.98 1.10
CA ASN A 195 -10.12 -4.04 1.02
C ASN A 195 -10.32 -2.96 -0.06
N GLY A 196 -9.62 -1.84 0.04
CA GLY A 196 -9.64 -0.80 -0.98
C GLY A 196 -9.17 -1.27 -2.35
N LEU A 197 -7.98 -1.86 -2.41
CA LEU A 197 -7.46 -2.55 -3.59
C LEU A 197 -6.95 -3.94 -3.22
N SER A 198 -7.67 -4.98 -3.65
CA SER A 198 -7.26 -6.38 -3.51
C SER A 198 -6.57 -6.86 -4.78
N LEU A 199 -5.31 -7.29 -4.67
CA LEU A 199 -4.48 -7.81 -5.75
C LEU A 199 -4.21 -9.29 -5.52
N ALA A 200 -4.98 -10.16 -6.16
CA ALA A 200 -4.93 -11.60 -5.91
C ALA A 200 -4.36 -12.37 -7.11
N GLY A 201 -3.18 -12.96 -6.94
CA GLY A 201 -2.46 -13.67 -7.99
C GLY A 201 -2.12 -12.78 -9.19
N VAL A 202 -1.85 -11.49 -8.97
CA VAL A 202 -1.50 -10.53 -10.03
C VAL A 202 -0.06 -10.77 -10.51
N GLY A 203 0.15 -10.79 -11.82
CA GLY A 203 1.47 -11.06 -12.42
C GLY A 203 2.28 -9.82 -12.77
N ALA A 204 3.55 -10.06 -13.07
CA ALA A 204 4.61 -9.04 -13.18
C ALA A 204 4.43 -8.05 -14.34
N LYS A 205 3.56 -8.36 -15.31
CA LYS A 205 3.25 -7.46 -16.44
C LYS A 205 2.12 -6.49 -16.14
N THR A 206 1.41 -6.66 -15.03
CA THR A 206 0.39 -5.71 -14.57
C THR A 206 1.06 -4.45 -14.05
N LYS A 207 0.65 -3.28 -14.53
CA LYS A 207 1.24 -1.99 -14.14
C LYS A 207 0.41 -1.33 -13.05
N LEU A 208 1.01 -1.13 -11.88
CA LEU A 208 0.38 -0.53 -10.70
C LEU A 208 1.26 0.62 -10.19
N GLU A 209 0.91 1.86 -10.54
CA GLU A 209 1.70 3.05 -10.21
C GLU A 209 0.80 4.23 -9.84
N TYR A 210 1.20 5.12 -8.93
CA TYR A 210 0.41 6.33 -8.62
C TYR A 210 -1.04 6.00 -8.26
N ILE A 211 -1.22 5.17 -7.23
CA ILE A 211 -2.54 4.78 -6.73
C ILE A 211 -2.67 5.30 -5.30
N GLN A 212 -3.77 6.00 -5.04
CA GLN A 212 -4.12 6.46 -3.71
C GLN A 212 -5.36 5.71 -3.24
N VAL A 213 -5.27 5.10 -2.07
CA VAL A 213 -6.42 4.58 -1.32
C VAL A 213 -6.63 5.46 -0.10
N THR A 214 -7.85 5.95 0.11
CA THR A 214 -8.17 6.84 1.24
C THR A 214 -9.40 6.39 1.98
N SER A 215 -9.30 6.32 3.31
CA SER A 215 -10.42 6.04 4.20
C SER A 215 -11.11 4.71 3.87
N SER A 216 -10.32 3.66 3.71
CA SER A 216 -10.81 2.28 3.66
C SER A 216 -11.24 1.82 5.07
N ASP A 217 -12.36 1.10 5.21
CA ASP A 217 -12.81 0.46 6.48
C ASP A 217 -12.20 -0.93 6.71
N GLU A 218 -11.17 -1.25 5.94
CA GLU A 218 -10.28 -2.43 5.99
C GLU A 218 -8.94 -1.99 5.38
N ASP A 219 -8.10 -2.92 4.97
CA ASP A 219 -6.83 -2.63 4.31
C ASP A 219 -6.96 -1.66 3.14
N SER A 220 -6.00 -0.75 3.02
CA SER A 220 -5.89 0.09 1.82
C SER A 220 -5.46 -0.75 0.62
N PHE A 221 -4.36 -1.49 0.76
CA PHE A 221 -3.82 -2.39 -0.26
C PHE A 221 -3.64 -3.78 0.32
N GLN A 222 -4.16 -4.79 -0.35
CA GLN A 222 -4.07 -6.17 0.10
C GLN A 222 -3.55 -7.05 -1.04
N PHE A 223 -2.48 -7.80 -0.75
CA PHE A 223 -1.73 -8.56 -1.75
C PHE A 223 -1.82 -10.06 -1.44
N TYR A 224 -2.59 -10.79 -2.25
CA TYR A 224 -2.74 -12.25 -2.14
C TYR A 224 -1.88 -12.97 -3.18
N GLY A 225 -0.63 -13.29 -2.84
CA GLY A 225 0.31 -13.93 -3.76
C GLY A 225 0.63 -13.11 -5.01
N GLY A 226 1.21 -13.74 -6.02
CA GLY A 226 1.59 -13.09 -7.28
C GLY A 226 2.98 -12.44 -7.30
N TYR A 227 3.28 -11.76 -8.41
CA TYR A 227 4.56 -11.10 -8.69
C TYR A 227 4.29 -9.65 -9.05
N ILE A 228 4.56 -8.73 -8.12
CA ILE A 228 4.07 -7.36 -8.21
C ILE A 228 5.23 -6.38 -8.10
N ASN A 229 5.32 -5.49 -9.09
CA ASN A 229 6.21 -4.34 -9.06
C ASN A 229 5.35 -3.08 -9.03
N THR A 230 5.51 -2.26 -8.00
CA THR A 230 4.68 -1.07 -7.82
C THR A 230 5.49 0.12 -7.30
N SER A 231 4.98 1.33 -7.59
CA SER A 231 5.59 2.56 -7.12
C SER A 231 4.55 3.65 -6.88
N HIS A 232 4.87 4.62 -6.01
CA HIS A 232 4.03 5.80 -5.78
C HIS A 232 2.64 5.42 -5.24
N LEU A 233 2.57 4.44 -4.33
CA LEU A 233 1.35 4.09 -3.62
C LEU A 233 1.15 5.00 -2.41
N VAL A 234 -0.09 5.43 -2.18
CA VAL A 234 -0.47 6.29 -1.07
C VAL A 234 -1.62 5.63 -0.33
N SER A 235 -1.37 5.16 0.90
CA SER A 235 -2.44 4.85 1.85
C SER A 235 -2.68 6.05 2.76
N LEU A 236 -3.93 6.48 2.87
CA LEU A 236 -4.31 7.60 3.72
C LEU A 236 -5.49 7.21 4.61
N ARG A 237 -5.22 7.07 5.92
CA ARG A 237 -6.21 6.79 6.97
C ARG A 237 -6.98 5.49 6.69
N SER A 238 -6.27 4.40 6.47
CA SER A 238 -6.85 3.05 6.53
C SER A 238 -7.37 2.76 7.93
N ALA A 239 -8.51 2.07 8.04
CA ALA A 239 -9.06 1.66 9.33
C ALA A 239 -8.34 0.44 9.91
N ASP A 240 -7.89 -0.47 9.05
CA ASP A 240 -7.00 -1.56 9.39
C ASP A 240 -5.61 -1.29 8.78
N ASP A 241 -4.97 -2.26 8.13
CA ASP A 241 -3.61 -2.13 7.65
C ASP A 241 -3.50 -1.20 6.42
N ASP A 242 -2.35 -0.55 6.25
CA ASP A 242 -2.12 0.23 5.02
C ASP A 242 -1.76 -0.70 3.85
N PHE A 243 -0.94 -1.72 4.11
CA PHE A 243 -0.52 -2.73 3.15
C PHE A 243 -0.43 -4.10 3.85
N ASP A 244 -1.29 -5.05 3.48
CA ASP A 244 -1.21 -6.44 3.95
C ASP A 244 -0.67 -7.35 2.83
N PHE A 245 0.30 -8.19 3.17
CA PHE A 245 0.99 -9.09 2.27
C PHE A 245 0.83 -10.53 2.72
N THR A 246 0.17 -11.34 1.90
CA THR A 246 -0.11 -12.74 2.19
C THR A 246 0.08 -13.68 1.00
N GLN A 247 -0.07 -14.98 1.23
CA GLN A 247 -0.12 -16.04 0.22
C GLN A 247 1.10 -16.08 -0.71
N GLY A 248 2.29 -15.82 -0.18
CA GLY A 248 3.55 -15.98 -0.91
C GLY A 248 3.87 -14.86 -1.91
N VAL A 249 3.26 -13.68 -1.75
CA VAL A 249 3.45 -12.56 -2.69
C VAL A 249 4.94 -12.20 -2.83
N GLN A 250 5.38 -11.98 -4.07
CA GLN A 250 6.68 -11.43 -4.40
C GLN A 250 6.50 -9.97 -4.79
N CYS A 251 6.73 -9.05 -3.84
CA CYS A 251 6.45 -7.62 -4.03
C CYS A 251 7.73 -6.78 -4.02
N ASN A 252 7.91 -5.95 -5.05
CA ASN A 252 8.82 -4.81 -5.02
C ASN A 252 8.00 -3.53 -4.98
N ILE A 253 8.14 -2.76 -3.90
CA ILE A 253 7.42 -1.49 -3.68
C ILE A 253 8.41 -0.35 -3.50
N SER A 254 8.22 0.73 -4.25
CA SER A 254 9.13 1.87 -4.23
C SER A 254 8.41 3.21 -4.09
N ASN A 255 9.07 4.18 -3.48
CA ASN A 255 8.61 5.58 -3.39
C ASN A 255 7.15 5.70 -2.96
N SER A 256 6.77 5.00 -1.89
CA SER A 256 5.38 4.85 -1.44
C SER A 256 5.22 5.29 0.01
N ILE A 257 3.99 5.61 0.42
CA ILE A 257 3.72 6.19 1.73
C ILE A 257 2.45 5.63 2.39
N ALA A 258 2.56 5.36 3.69
CA ALA A 258 1.46 5.05 4.60
C ALA A 258 1.26 6.21 5.58
N ILE A 259 0.06 6.78 5.61
CA ILE A 259 -0.30 7.92 6.45
C ILE A 259 -1.49 7.55 7.33
N ARG A 260 -1.20 7.11 8.56
CA ARG A 260 -2.19 6.61 9.52
C ARG A 260 -2.84 7.72 10.32
N SER A 261 -4.09 7.53 10.74
CA SER A 261 -4.68 8.34 11.81
C SER A 261 -4.45 7.62 13.13
N PRO A 262 -3.96 8.27 14.21
CA PRO A 262 -3.91 7.62 15.52
C PRO A 262 -5.31 7.32 16.08
N PHE A 263 -6.36 7.94 15.53
CA PHE A 263 -7.75 7.77 15.97
C PHE A 263 -8.56 6.80 15.11
N LEU A 264 -7.93 6.17 14.12
CA LEU A 264 -8.58 5.21 13.25
C LEU A 264 -7.77 3.91 13.32
N SER A 265 -8.33 2.92 13.98
CA SER A 265 -7.76 1.60 14.14
C SER A 265 -8.86 0.58 14.35
N ASP A 266 -8.67 -0.62 13.84
CA ASP A 266 -9.46 -1.80 14.16
C ASP A 266 -9.13 -2.32 15.58
N SER A 267 -9.90 -3.30 16.05
CA SER A 267 -9.78 -3.85 17.42
C SER A 267 -8.65 -4.87 17.61
N TYR A 268 -8.17 -5.47 16.53
CA TYR A 268 -7.06 -6.43 16.45
C TYR A 268 -5.72 -5.73 16.23
N GLY A 269 -5.77 -4.49 15.77
CA GLY A 269 -4.70 -3.53 15.76
C GLY A 269 -4.09 -3.35 14.38
N SER A 270 -3.98 -2.09 13.98
CA SER A 270 -3.64 -1.74 12.60
C SER A 270 -2.21 -1.27 12.41
N ARG A 271 -1.61 -1.56 11.26
CA ARG A 271 -0.19 -1.40 10.95
C ARG A 271 0.01 -0.72 9.61
N CYS A 272 1.23 -0.25 9.36
CA CYS A 272 1.58 0.12 7.99
C CYS A 272 1.74 -1.13 7.14
N PHE A 273 2.51 -2.12 7.62
CA PHE A 273 2.64 -3.43 6.98
C PHE A 273 2.18 -4.54 7.93
N GLU A 274 1.26 -5.41 7.48
CA GLU A 274 1.12 -6.77 8.00
C GLU A 274 1.68 -7.74 6.96
N MET A 275 2.43 -8.75 7.42
CA MET A 275 3.12 -9.68 6.55
C MET A 275 3.01 -11.11 7.07
N GLU A 276 2.45 -12.01 6.26
CA GLU A 276 2.45 -13.44 6.49
C GLU A 276 2.57 -14.24 5.18
N THR A 277 2.95 -15.52 5.22
CA THR A 277 2.85 -16.37 4.02
C THR A 277 1.51 -17.07 3.92
N VAL A 278 0.95 -17.48 5.04
CA VAL A 278 -0.38 -18.09 5.16
C VAL A 278 -0.96 -17.73 6.51
N ASP A 279 -2.27 -17.52 6.56
CA ASP A 279 -2.95 -17.31 7.83
C ASP A 279 -3.39 -18.65 8.45
N THR A 280 -2.51 -19.25 9.25
CA THR A 280 -2.79 -20.52 9.93
C THR A 280 -3.94 -20.41 10.93
N ARG A 281 -4.25 -19.20 11.42
CA ARG A 281 -5.40 -18.93 12.31
C ARG A 281 -6.72 -19.12 11.57
N LYS A 282 -6.73 -18.89 10.25
CA LYS A 282 -7.85 -19.15 9.35
C LYS A 282 -7.85 -20.57 8.78
N GLY A 283 -6.94 -21.44 9.24
CA GLY A 283 -6.78 -22.81 8.77
C GLY A 283 -6.09 -22.91 7.40
N GLU A 284 -5.42 -21.86 6.94
CA GLU A 284 -4.60 -21.93 5.73
C GLU A 284 -3.37 -22.83 5.96
N VAL A 285 -3.02 -23.62 4.95
CA VAL A 285 -1.92 -24.57 5.01
C VAL A 285 -0.78 -24.09 4.12
N LEU A 286 0.40 -23.93 4.73
CA LEU A 286 1.63 -23.59 4.04
C LEU A 286 2.01 -24.69 3.04
N ASP A 287 2.26 -24.30 1.79
CA ASP A 287 2.97 -25.15 0.83
C ASP A 287 4.44 -24.74 0.79
N SER A 288 5.29 -25.49 1.49
CA SER A 288 6.73 -25.21 1.62
C SER A 288 7.51 -25.36 0.31
N LYS A 289 6.89 -25.91 -0.75
CA LYS A 289 7.50 -25.98 -2.09
C LYS A 289 7.24 -24.72 -2.91
N LYS A 290 6.37 -23.82 -2.45
CA LYS A 290 6.04 -22.57 -3.10
C LYS A 290 6.75 -21.40 -2.44
N GLU A 291 6.80 -20.30 -3.16
CA GLU A 291 7.40 -19.07 -2.67
C GLU A 291 6.71 -18.59 -1.40
N MET A 292 7.53 -18.15 -0.45
CA MET A 292 7.14 -17.46 0.76
C MET A 292 7.02 -15.96 0.50
N THR A 293 6.19 -15.26 1.27
CA THR A 293 5.96 -13.82 1.12
C THR A 293 7.27 -13.06 1.24
N ARG A 294 7.59 -12.27 0.22
CA ARG A 294 8.81 -11.47 0.12
C ARG A 294 8.46 -10.07 -0.31
N VAL A 295 8.78 -9.09 0.53
CA VAL A 295 8.56 -7.67 0.28
C VAL A 295 9.89 -6.95 0.28
N ASN A 296 10.20 -6.32 -0.86
CA ASN A 296 11.33 -5.40 -0.99
C ASN A 296 10.78 -3.98 -1.10
N ALA A 297 10.87 -3.22 -0.02
CA ALA A 297 10.45 -1.84 0.09
C ALA A 297 11.66 -0.89 0.03
N THR A 298 11.58 0.13 -0.81
CA THR A 298 12.61 1.18 -0.90
C THR A 298 11.98 2.57 -1.01
N ASN A 299 12.63 3.57 -0.42
CA ASN A 299 12.12 4.96 -0.40
C ASN A 299 10.69 5.02 0.18
N PHE A 300 10.42 4.26 1.24
CA PHE A 300 9.10 4.16 1.83
C PHE A 300 8.97 5.14 3.01
N THR A 301 7.80 5.75 3.18
CA THR A 301 7.50 6.59 4.36
C THR A 301 6.33 6.04 5.14
N MET A 302 6.50 5.82 6.44
CA MET A 302 5.44 5.41 7.37
C MET A 302 5.27 6.53 8.39
N MET A 303 4.06 7.05 8.54
CA MET A 303 3.81 8.12 9.52
C MET A 303 2.37 8.16 10.02
N HIS A 304 2.17 8.84 11.14
CA HIS A 304 0.85 9.31 11.55
C HIS A 304 0.56 10.73 11.05
N THR A 305 -0.71 11.03 10.80
CA THR A 305 -1.24 12.34 10.39
C THR A 305 -0.95 13.46 11.38
N GLN A 306 -0.67 13.14 12.65
CA GLN A 306 -0.34 14.07 13.71
C GLN A 306 0.73 13.48 14.63
N ASP A 307 1.48 14.37 15.29
CA ASP A 307 2.41 13.96 16.34
C ASP A 307 1.64 13.31 17.50
N ILE A 308 2.10 12.15 17.95
CA ILE A 308 1.49 11.44 19.07
C ILE A 308 2.08 11.99 20.37
N GLY A 309 1.33 12.89 21.01
CA GLY A 309 1.67 13.46 22.31
C GLY A 309 1.25 12.58 23.50
N ALA A 310 1.61 13.01 24.71
CA ALA A 310 1.35 12.25 25.94
C ALA A 310 -0.13 11.87 26.15
N GLU A 311 -1.06 12.73 25.71
CA GLU A 311 -2.51 12.53 25.86
C GLU A 311 -3.06 11.36 25.04
N ILE A 312 -2.41 11.02 23.93
CA ILE A 312 -2.82 9.95 23.01
C ILE A 312 -1.73 8.89 22.82
N GLN A 313 -0.78 8.83 23.76
CA GLN A 313 0.37 7.92 23.72
C GLN A 313 -0.05 6.44 23.66
N GLY A 314 -1.21 6.09 24.21
CA GLY A 314 -1.76 4.73 24.14
C GLY A 314 -2.21 4.30 22.75
N LEU A 315 -2.38 5.25 21.81
CA LEU A 315 -2.71 5.00 20.40
C LEU A 315 -1.45 4.83 19.53
N LYS A 316 -0.27 4.84 20.16
CA LYS A 316 1.00 4.66 19.49
C LYS A 316 1.27 3.17 19.29
N HIS A 317 0.89 2.67 18.13
CA HIS A 317 1.10 1.27 17.74
C HIS A 317 2.40 1.12 16.95
N GLU A 318 2.77 -0.13 16.68
CA GLU A 318 3.92 -0.51 15.87
C GLU A 318 3.66 -0.26 14.37
N ALA A 319 4.74 -0.09 13.61
CA ALA A 319 4.63 0.18 12.17
C ALA A 319 4.43 -1.10 11.33
N ILE A 320 5.10 -2.19 11.70
CA ILE A 320 5.16 -3.42 10.92
C ILE A 320 4.88 -4.61 11.84
N LEU A 321 3.99 -5.50 11.39
CA LEU A 321 3.79 -6.82 11.98
C LEU A 321 4.32 -7.89 11.02
N ILE A 322 5.20 -8.74 11.52
CA ILE A 322 5.81 -9.84 10.78
C ILE A 322 5.41 -11.17 11.41
N ARG A 323 4.92 -12.09 10.59
CA ARG A 323 4.60 -13.48 10.95
C ARG A 323 5.59 -14.46 10.32
N GLU A 324 5.35 -15.74 10.53
CA GLU A 324 6.27 -16.79 10.10
C GLU A 324 6.44 -16.84 8.58
N ASN A 325 7.61 -17.32 8.14
CA ASN A 325 7.92 -17.60 6.75
C ASN A 325 7.85 -16.35 5.85
N THR A 326 8.32 -15.19 6.31
CA THR A 326 8.28 -13.94 5.51
C THR A 326 9.64 -13.30 5.42
N PHE A 327 9.92 -12.67 4.28
CA PHE A 327 11.16 -11.95 4.03
C PHE A 327 10.86 -10.47 3.81
N LEU A 328 11.56 -9.60 4.54
CA LEU A 328 11.43 -8.15 4.40
C LEU A 328 12.79 -7.54 4.08
N THR A 329 12.84 -6.73 3.04
CA THR A 329 13.92 -5.78 2.82
C THR A 329 13.34 -4.37 2.86
N LEU A 330 13.74 -3.53 3.81
CA LEU A 330 13.31 -2.14 3.94
C LEU A 330 14.55 -1.23 3.84
N THR A 331 14.61 -0.41 2.79
CA THR A 331 15.78 0.42 2.50
C THR A 331 15.43 1.89 2.28
N ASN A 332 16.34 2.80 2.61
CA ASN A 332 16.21 4.24 2.35
C ASN A 332 14.86 4.81 2.82
N SER A 333 14.37 4.41 3.99
CA SER A 333 12.97 4.66 4.40
C SER A 333 12.86 5.50 5.67
N VAL A 334 11.73 6.17 5.85
CA VAL A 334 11.43 7.03 7.00
C VAL A 334 10.25 6.43 7.77
N ILE A 335 10.40 6.31 9.08
CA ILE A 335 9.34 5.83 9.98
C ILE A 335 9.19 6.84 11.10
N SER A 336 7.99 7.43 11.22
CA SER A 336 7.73 8.54 12.15
C SER A 336 6.50 8.29 13.01
N GLY A 337 6.71 8.29 14.34
CA GLY A 337 5.62 8.32 15.30
C GLY A 337 5.05 6.95 15.69
N PHE A 338 5.84 5.88 15.69
CA PHE A 338 5.41 4.54 16.09
C PHE A 338 6.06 4.09 17.39
N SER A 339 5.46 3.16 18.14
CA SER A 339 6.02 2.67 19.40
C SER A 339 7.24 1.78 19.14
N HIS A 340 7.10 0.93 18.12
CA HIS A 340 8.11 0.01 17.61
C HIS A 340 8.13 0.06 16.07
N LEU A 341 9.27 -0.21 15.44
CA LEU A 341 9.31 -0.41 13.99
C LEU A 341 8.65 -1.74 13.62
N ILE A 342 9.08 -2.84 14.25
CA ILE A 342 8.66 -4.21 13.95
C ILE A 342 8.16 -4.88 15.23
N VAL A 343 7.02 -5.55 15.12
CA VAL A 343 6.59 -6.60 16.04
C VAL A 343 6.66 -7.93 15.31
N PHE A 344 7.34 -8.90 15.92
CA PHE A 344 7.32 -10.29 15.49
C PHE A 344 6.23 -11.04 16.26
N ALA A 345 5.28 -11.63 15.54
CA ALA A 345 4.20 -12.40 16.13
C ALA A 345 4.70 -13.57 16.98
N ASP A 346 3.95 -13.91 18.03
CA ASP A 346 4.41 -14.78 19.12
C ASP A 346 4.71 -16.22 18.75
N ALA A 347 4.13 -16.71 17.65
CA ALA A 347 4.38 -18.05 17.15
C ALA A 347 5.80 -18.21 16.59
N ILE A 348 6.44 -17.10 16.19
CA ILE A 348 7.78 -17.13 15.60
C ILE A 348 8.82 -17.48 16.66
N SER A 349 9.57 -18.56 16.41
CA SER A 349 10.83 -18.83 17.10
C SER A 349 11.93 -17.94 16.53
N ILE A 350 12.33 -16.91 17.28
CA ILE A 350 13.35 -15.96 16.83
C ILE A 350 14.74 -16.59 16.97
N SER A 351 15.48 -16.59 15.86
CA SER A 351 16.89 -17.01 15.77
C SER A 351 17.64 -16.06 14.85
N ASP A 352 18.98 -16.10 14.87
CA ASP A 352 19.80 -15.32 13.93
C ASP A 352 19.48 -15.66 12.47
N GLU A 353 19.25 -16.94 12.16
CA GLU A 353 18.85 -17.41 10.82
C GLU A 353 17.50 -16.84 10.37
N TYR A 354 16.53 -16.74 11.29
CA TYR A 354 15.26 -16.08 10.99
C TYR A 354 15.46 -14.58 10.76
N LEU A 355 16.23 -13.91 11.63
CA LEU A 355 16.47 -12.47 11.55
C LEU A 355 17.33 -12.08 10.33
N ASP A 356 18.07 -13.00 9.72
CA ASP A 356 18.75 -12.79 8.44
C ASP A 356 17.79 -12.66 7.25
N GLN A 357 16.53 -13.06 7.41
CA GLN A 357 15.47 -12.85 6.42
C GLN A 357 14.94 -11.41 6.42
N ILE A 358 15.31 -10.62 7.42
CA ILE A 358 14.94 -9.22 7.60
C ILE A 358 16.16 -8.34 7.33
N ILE A 359 16.06 -7.48 6.31
CA ILE A 359 17.12 -6.56 5.92
C ILE A 359 16.62 -5.13 6.12
N LEU A 360 17.22 -4.41 7.05
CA LEU A 360 16.97 -2.99 7.29
C LEU A 360 18.19 -2.21 6.83
N LYS A 361 18.03 -1.15 6.03
CA LYS A 361 19.18 -0.36 5.58
C LYS A 361 18.84 1.11 5.35
N ASP A 362 19.70 2.01 5.80
CA ASP A 362 19.59 3.45 5.55
C ASP A 362 18.22 4.00 5.99
N LEU A 363 17.84 3.75 7.26
CA LEU A 363 16.54 4.16 7.80
C LEU A 363 16.65 5.45 8.64
N LEU A 364 15.60 6.27 8.60
CA LEU A 364 15.43 7.39 9.53
C LEU A 364 14.22 7.10 10.42
N ILE A 365 14.49 6.94 11.70
CA ILE A 365 13.51 6.55 12.71
C ILE A 365 13.23 7.76 13.60
N ASN A 366 12.06 8.36 13.42
CA ASN A 366 11.63 9.54 14.15
C ASN A 366 10.62 9.20 15.25
N ASP A 367 10.94 9.62 16.47
CA ASP A 367 10.09 9.43 17.64
C ASP A 367 9.73 7.95 17.94
N THR A 368 10.53 6.99 17.45
CA THR A 368 10.38 5.57 17.76
C THR A 368 11.64 5.10 18.49
N LYS A 369 11.48 4.37 19.61
CA LYS A 369 12.62 4.04 20.49
C LYS A 369 13.19 2.64 20.28
N VAL A 370 12.41 1.72 19.73
CA VAL A 370 12.76 0.31 19.66
C VAL A 370 12.51 -0.19 18.24
N ILE A 371 13.46 -0.92 17.69
CA ILE A 371 13.37 -1.46 16.32
C ILE A 371 12.48 -2.69 16.30
N GLY A 372 12.81 -3.74 17.04
CA GLY A 372 12.05 -4.99 17.02
C GLY A 372 11.68 -5.47 18.42
N ILE A 373 10.48 -6.02 18.57
CA ILE A 373 10.02 -6.73 19.77
C ILE A 373 9.18 -7.95 19.41
N THR A 374 8.95 -8.83 20.38
CA THR A 374 7.91 -9.88 20.37
C THR A 374 7.24 -9.96 21.75
N GLN A 375 6.03 -10.55 21.86
CA GLN A 375 5.43 -10.75 23.18
C GLN A 375 6.15 -11.85 23.97
N ASN A 376 6.82 -12.80 23.28
CA ASN A 376 7.71 -13.75 23.94
C ASN A 376 9.02 -13.05 24.34
N LYS A 377 9.02 -12.47 25.54
CA LYS A 377 10.09 -11.60 26.04
C LYS A 377 11.48 -12.26 26.08
N ASP A 378 11.55 -13.58 26.08
CA ASP A 378 12.81 -14.33 26.09
C ASP A 378 13.65 -14.06 24.83
N PHE A 379 13.02 -13.72 23.71
CA PHE A 379 13.69 -13.41 22.45
C PHE A 379 14.07 -11.95 22.26
N ASN A 380 13.60 -11.04 23.12
CA ASN A 380 13.84 -9.60 22.93
C ASN A 380 15.33 -9.22 23.05
N SER A 381 16.12 -9.98 23.81
CA SER A 381 17.59 -9.79 23.87
C SER A 381 18.26 -10.11 22.54
N ILE A 382 17.85 -11.20 21.88
CA ILE A 382 18.36 -11.62 20.57
C ILE A 382 18.04 -10.56 19.52
N ILE A 383 16.78 -10.09 19.48
CA ILE A 383 16.37 -9.02 18.55
C ILE A 383 17.17 -7.74 18.80
N SER A 384 17.35 -7.35 20.07
CA SER A 384 18.13 -6.17 20.44
C SER A 384 19.57 -6.25 19.96
N ASN A 385 20.24 -7.39 20.16
CA ASN A 385 21.62 -7.59 19.72
C ASN A 385 21.72 -7.55 18.20
N TRP A 386 20.81 -8.23 17.50
CA TRP A 386 20.79 -8.31 16.03
C TRP A 386 20.85 -6.94 15.34
N TYR A 387 20.06 -5.96 15.79
CA TYR A 387 20.10 -4.63 15.16
C TYR A 387 21.20 -3.70 15.71
N GLN A 388 21.82 -4.04 16.83
CA GLN A 388 22.97 -3.31 17.35
C GLN A 388 24.28 -3.76 16.70
N ASP A 389 24.40 -5.06 16.39
CA ASP A 389 25.60 -5.68 15.82
C ASP A 389 25.75 -5.40 14.31
N LYS A 390 24.63 -5.17 13.61
CA LYS A 390 24.63 -4.87 12.17
C LYS A 390 24.72 -3.36 11.91
N GLN A 391 25.59 -2.96 10.98
CA GLN A 391 25.62 -1.58 10.46
C GLN A 391 24.47 -1.35 9.48
N PHE A 392 23.26 -1.22 10.01
CA PHE A 392 22.06 -0.95 9.22
C PHE A 392 21.95 0.50 8.73
N GLY A 393 22.80 1.42 9.21
CA GLY A 393 22.67 2.85 8.86
C GLY A 393 21.34 3.44 9.33
N ILE A 394 20.90 3.06 10.54
CA ILE A 394 19.67 3.54 11.16
C ILE A 394 19.97 4.80 11.98
N ASP A 395 19.38 5.92 11.58
CA ASP A 395 19.46 7.18 12.31
C ASP A 395 18.20 7.35 13.18
N PHE A 396 18.39 7.63 14.47
CA PHE A 396 17.29 7.96 15.38
C PHE A 396 17.22 9.46 15.61
N ILE A 397 16.03 10.02 15.43
CA ILE A 397 15.75 11.44 15.69
C ILE A 397 14.46 11.60 16.49
N LYS A 398 14.25 12.81 17.01
CA LYS A 398 13.00 13.19 17.67
C LYS A 398 12.62 14.61 17.27
N LEU A 399 11.79 14.69 16.24
CA LEU A 399 11.25 15.92 15.67
C LEU A 399 9.74 15.79 15.56
N LYS A 400 9.05 16.93 15.61
CA LYS A 400 7.66 16.99 15.18
C LYS A 400 7.57 16.79 13.66
N ASN A 401 6.43 16.30 13.19
CA ASN A 401 6.17 16.06 11.77
C ASN A 401 6.37 17.35 10.94
N ASP A 402 5.98 18.53 11.45
CA ASP A 402 6.16 19.82 10.77
C ASP A 402 7.63 20.31 10.72
N GLN A 403 8.51 19.73 11.52
CA GLN A 403 9.95 19.93 11.50
C GLN A 403 10.64 18.92 10.58
N LEU A 404 10.15 17.67 10.55
CA LEU A 404 10.70 16.58 9.76
C LEU A 404 10.38 16.70 8.26
N PHE A 405 9.12 16.98 7.91
CA PHE A 405 8.65 16.93 6.52
C PHE A 405 8.45 18.33 5.94
N ALA A 406 8.70 18.49 4.64
CA ALA A 406 8.60 19.77 3.93
C ALA A 406 7.25 20.49 4.15
N SER A 407 6.14 19.76 4.12
CA SER A 407 4.79 20.28 4.42
C SER A 407 3.85 19.16 4.87
N THR A 408 3.33 19.22 6.10
CA THR A 408 2.38 18.21 6.61
C THR A 408 0.91 18.65 6.49
N SER A 409 0.68 19.83 5.90
CA SER A 409 -0.65 20.44 5.85
C SER A 409 -1.56 19.75 4.84
N MET A 410 -2.41 18.83 5.33
CA MET A 410 -3.44 18.12 4.55
C MET A 410 -4.49 19.03 3.90
N ARG A 411 -4.65 20.27 4.38
CA ARG A 411 -5.56 21.27 3.80
C ARG A 411 -4.94 22.06 2.64
N LYS A 412 -3.63 21.89 2.39
CA LYS A 412 -2.87 22.55 1.32
C LYS A 412 -2.30 21.48 0.39
N LYS A 413 -1.08 21.68 -0.09
CA LYS A 413 -0.27 20.69 -0.81
C LYS A 413 0.71 20.06 0.19
N PRO A 414 0.40 18.90 0.79
CA PRO A 414 1.36 18.23 1.65
C PRO A 414 2.53 17.71 0.81
N ASP A 415 3.69 17.66 1.44
CA ASP A 415 4.97 17.23 0.91
C ASP A 415 5.71 16.49 2.03
N PHE A 416 5.67 15.17 1.98
CA PHE A 416 6.25 14.28 2.99
C PHE A 416 7.69 13.88 2.66
N ARG A 417 8.36 14.62 1.77
CA ARG A 417 9.82 14.52 1.63
C ARG A 417 10.46 15.13 2.87
N ILE A 418 11.54 14.51 3.36
CA ILE A 418 12.28 15.03 4.51
C ILE A 418 12.86 16.42 4.21
N LYS A 419 12.85 17.32 5.20
CA LYS A 419 13.57 18.59 5.10
C LYS A 419 15.06 18.32 5.17
N ASN A 420 15.79 18.90 4.22
CA ASN A 420 17.24 18.88 4.20
C ASN A 420 17.85 19.88 5.18
#